data_AF-A0ABD0Q0X5-F1
#
_entry.id   AF-A0ABD0Q0X5-F1
#
_cell.length_a   1.000
_cell.length_b   1.000
_cell.length_c   1.000
_cell.angle_alpha   90.00
_cell.angle_beta   90.00
_cell.angle_gamma   90.00
#
_symmetry.space_group_name_H-M   'P 1'
#
loop_
_entity.id
_entity.type
_entity.pdbx_description
1 polymer ?
#
loop_
_entity_poly.entity_id
_entity_poly.type
_entity_poly.pdbx_seq_one_letter_code
_entity_poly.pdbx_strand_id
1 'polypeptide(L)' 'WYEGIRLSDGQKGWFPEANVLEITNEHVRRRNLRERYRVIQAAGIVAKSLSTPLTK' A
#
# COMPACT_ATOMS: atom_id res chain seq x y z
N TRP A 1 -10.77 -10.83 -15.42
CA TRP A 1 -10.60 -10.77 -13.94
C TRP A 1 -9.26 -11.38 -13.61
N TYR A 2 -8.50 -10.75 -12.73
CA TYR A 2 -7.17 -11.22 -12.33
C TYR A 2 -7.04 -11.24 -10.80
N GLU A 3 -6.34 -12.25 -10.29
CA GLU A 3 -5.93 -12.27 -8.90
C GLU A 3 -4.73 -11.32 -8.72
N GLY A 4 -4.80 -10.45 -7.72
CA GLY A 4 -3.76 -9.45 -7.50
C GLY A 4 -3.75 -8.86 -6.10
N ILE A 5 -2.93 -7.83 -5.94
CA ILE A 5 -2.83 -7.04 -4.72
C ILE A 5 -2.92 -5.54 -5.05
N ARG A 6 -3.81 -4.81 -4.37
CA ARG A 6 -3.89 -3.36 -4.51
C ARG A 6 -2.73 -2.71 -3.74
N LEU A 7 -2.00 -1.81 -4.39
CA LEU A 7 -0.77 -1.24 -3.81
C LEU A 7 -1.03 -0.25 -2.66
N SER A 8 -2.18 0.41 -2.64
CA SER A 8 -2.53 1.43 -1.65
C SER A 8 -2.74 0.87 -0.24
N ASP A 9 -3.51 -0.21 -0.13
CA ASP A 9 -3.92 -0.82 1.14
C ASP A 9 -3.34 -2.24 1.31
N GLY A 10 -2.97 -2.90 0.21
CA GLY A 10 -2.53 -4.29 0.19
C GLY A 10 -3.64 -5.32 0.13
N GLN A 11 -4.86 -4.90 -0.20
CA GLN A 11 -5.99 -5.82 -0.35
C GLN A 11 -5.66 -6.84 -1.45
N LYS A 12 -5.78 -8.13 -1.12
CA LYS A 12 -5.63 -9.24 -2.07
C LYS A 12 -7.01 -9.70 -2.53
N GLY A 13 -7.10 -10.16 -3.77
CA GLY A 13 -8.32 -10.75 -4.29
C GLY A 13 -8.43 -10.64 -5.80
N TRP A 14 -9.65 -10.87 -6.29
CA TRP A 14 -10.00 -10.77 -7.70
C TRP A 14 -10.41 -9.34 -8.04
N PHE A 15 -9.77 -8.80 -9.07
CA PHE A 15 -10.06 -7.45 -9.56
C PHE A 15 -10.48 -7.49 -11.05
N PRO A 16 -11.38 -6.58 -11.48
CA PRO A 16 -11.72 -6.44 -12.89
C PRO A 16 -10.49 -6.07 -13.71
N GLU A 17 -10.37 -6.61 -14.91
CA GLU A 17 -9.23 -6.38 -15.80
C GLU A 17 -9.01 -4.90 -16.12
N ALA A 18 -10.09 -4.12 -16.31
CA ALA A 18 -10.02 -2.69 -16.52
C ALA A 18 -9.42 -1.89 -15.34
N ASN A 19 -9.30 -2.49 -14.16
CA ASN A 19 -8.80 -1.86 -12.93
C ASN A 19 -7.44 -2.43 -12.48
N VAL A 20 -6.83 -3.33 -13.26
CA VAL A 20 -5.57 -3.99 -12.92
C VAL A 20 -4.52 -3.68 -13.98
N LEU A 21 -3.27 -3.51 -13.54
CA LEU A 21 -2.11 -3.49 -14.42
C LEU A 21 -1.19 -4.65 -14.03
N GLU A 22 -0.86 -5.51 -14.99
CA GLU A 22 0.11 -6.58 -14.76
C GLU A 22 1.52 -6.00 -14.63
N ILE A 23 2.19 -6.34 -13.53
CA ILE A 23 3.60 -5.99 -13.32
C ILE A 23 4.43 -7.22 -13.65
N THR A 24 4.92 -7.31 -14.87
CA THR A 24 5.76 -8.43 -15.35
C THR A 24 7.20 -8.34 -14.83
N ASN A 25 7.70 -7.13 -14.57
CA ASN A 25 9.07 -6.90 -14.10
C ASN A 25 9.20 -7.09 -12.57
N GLU A 26 9.98 -8.08 -12.16
CA GLU A 26 10.20 -8.40 -10.74
C GLU A 26 10.83 -7.24 -9.94
N HIS A 27 11.75 -6.47 -10.54
CA HIS A 27 12.37 -5.33 -9.88
C HIS A 27 11.35 -4.23 -9.55
N VAL A 28 10.40 -4.00 -10.47
CA VAL A 28 9.29 -3.06 -10.25
C VAL A 28 8.38 -3.56 -9.14
N ARG A 29 8.05 -4.85 -9.14
CA ARG A 29 7.25 -5.49 -8.08
C ARG A 29 7.90 -5.31 -6.71
N ARG A 30 9.21 -5.56 -6.59
CA ARG A 30 9.97 -5.40 -5.34
C ARG A 30 10.08 -3.93 -4.90
N ARG A 31 10.15 -2.99 -5.85
CA ARG A 31 10.12 -1.55 -5.54
C ARG A 31 8.78 -1.14 -4.94
N ASN A 32 7.67 -1.50 -5.58
CA ASN A 32 6.33 -1.14 -5.12
C ASN A 32 6.03 -1.69 -3.72
N LEU A 33 6.46 -2.92 -3.42
CA LEU A 33 6.32 -3.52 -2.09
C LEU A 33 7.07 -2.72 -1.01
N ARG A 34 8.29 -2.25 -1.30
CA ARG A 34 9.07 -1.42 -0.37
C ARG A 34 8.47 -0.04 -0.18
N GLU A 35 7.98 0.58 -1.26
CA GLU A 35 7.32 1.89 -1.20
C GLU A 35 6.05 1.82 -0.36
N ARG A 36 5.22 0.78 -0.53
CA ARG A 36 4.06 0.53 0.34
C ARG A 36 4.45 0.49 1.82
N TYR A 37 5.50 -0.26 2.16
CA TYR A 37 5.96 -0.34 3.55
C TYR A 37 6.38 1.02 4.11
N ARG A 38 7.08 1.83 3.32
CA ARG A 38 7.46 3.20 3.70
C ARG A 38 6.24 4.08 3.95
N VAL A 39 5.24 4.04 3.07
CA VAL A 39 4.00 4.82 3.21
C VAL A 39 3.23 4.40 4.47
N ILE A 40 3.09 3.10 4.74
CA ILE A 40 2.40 2.60 5.93
C ILE A 40 3.10 3.08 7.21
N GLN A 41 4.43 3.01 7.27
CA GLN A 41 5.17 3.50 8.45
C GLN A 41 5.00 5.01 8.64
N ALA A 42 5.11 5.80 7.56
CA ALA A 42 4.91 7.24 7.62
C ALA A 42 3.49 7.59 8.08
N ALA A 43 2.47 6.90 7.55
CA ALA A 43 1.08 7.05 7.98
C ALA A 43 0.90 6.70 9.47
N GLY A 44 1.57 5.66 9.97
CA GLY A 44 1.56 5.29 11.39
C GLY A 44 2.15 6.36 12.31
N ILE A 45 3.24 7.03 11.88
CA ILE A 45 3.83 8.14 12.62
C ILE A 45 2.85 9.32 12.71
N VAL A 46 2.23 9.69 11.60
CA VAL A 46 1.23 10.76 11.55
C VAL A 46 0.00 10.41 12.37
N ALA A 47 -0.51 9.17 12.29
CA ALA A 47 -1.64 8.74 13.10
C ALA A 47 -1.34 8.85 14.60
N LYS A 48 -0.11 8.49 15.02
CA LYS A 48 0.32 8.60 16.41
C LYS A 48 0.37 10.06 16.88
N SER A 49 0.90 10.97 16.07
CA SER A 49 0.96 12.39 16.44
C SER A 49 -0.45 12.99 16.57
N LEU A 50 -1.39 12.60 15.71
CA LEU A 50 -2.80 13.02 15.79
C LEU A 50 -3.53 12.44 17.01
N SER A 51 -3.15 11.24 17.47
CA SER A 51 -3.76 10.59 18.64
C SER A 51 -3.20 11.07 19.99
N THR A 52 -2.08 11.81 20.00
CA THR A 52 -1.47 12.27 21.25
C THR A 52 -2.31 13.43 21.79
N PRO A 53 -3.01 13.28 22.92
CA PRO A 53 -3.82 14.37 23.47
C PRO A 53 -2.90 15.55 23.79
N LEU A 54 -3.36 16.76 23.46
CA LEU A 54 -2.66 18.00 23.78
C LEU A 54 -2.78 18.29 25.29
N THR A 55 -2.17 17.48 26.14
CA THR A 55 -2.09 17.74 27.58
C THR A 55 -0.82 18.54 27.87
N LYS A 56 -1.01 19.86 28.01
CA LYS A 56 -0.14 20.71 28.83
C LYS A 56 -0.41 20.45 30.30
#